data_AF-A0A3M8AQ43-F1
#
_entry.id   AF-A0A3M8AQ43-F1
#
_cell.length_a   1.000
_cell.length_b   1.000
_cell.length_c   1.000
_cell.angle_alpha   90.00
_cell.angle_beta   90.00
_cell.angle_gamma   90.00
#
_symmetry.space_group_name_H-M   'P 1'
#
loop_
_entity.id
_entity.type
_entity.pdbx_description
1 polymer ?
#
loop_
_entity_poly.entity_id
_entity_poly.type
_entity_poly.pdbx_seq_one_letter_code
_entity_poly.pdbx_strand_id
1 'polypeptide(L)'
;MKEIVLDRLNKMEDLEQRRILKQMMNSVFLHLVEYQEEMQKKLEQRVFSEFEDKEDKLDIYVTLCHRDDFDPIHDFLYPMIPGDEQRKLCDRKALHEQLTRQEQAVLMTIFMECGYSRIQELINSKRTFKGRLTTTEKSYPIEVRLQQNTLYIDELEKLYNMFLKNGMPWKTVNHPYANKFFDVVLVSCEGELGEDEEIAEVTVHLEEWEPYKKLDVIPLWNIERLALKNIGFPVPAIDRVNFEHVLSLRKTGSQHGYLVDGDEALIRYIKRSAEELTIVSPQEKSGIWNVCKITQPVATPTSRLQYALVSNRRKSSFVGSFARKQGMPVRAKGEIIRIVHSFEAAEQLELVHVEIREKGGRTSATYEMNPFISDNVRVEHDKKIMQLGFRRRGADSFILEDMMSFLVSEIQMYFPEYKCEGEWA
;
A
#
# COMPACT_ATOMS: atom_id res chain seq x y z
N MET A 1 46.24 1.55 -0.23
CA MET A 1 47.38 1.23 0.68
C MET A 1 48.22 0.06 0.18
N LYS A 2 47.63 -1.07 -0.23
CA LYS A 2 48.35 -2.23 -0.81
C LYS A 2 49.27 -1.88 -2.00
N GLU A 3 48.84 -1.02 -2.92
CA GLU A 3 49.64 -0.62 -4.09
C GLU A 3 50.87 0.24 -3.74
N ILE A 4 50.73 1.17 -2.78
CA ILE A 4 51.82 2.05 -2.32
C ILE A 4 52.94 1.24 -1.64
N VAL A 5 52.56 0.17 -0.94
CA VAL A 5 53.48 -0.74 -0.26
C VAL A 5 54.26 -1.58 -1.28
N LEU A 6 53.60 -2.08 -2.32
CA LEU A 6 54.24 -2.85 -3.39
C LEU A 6 55.24 -2.01 -4.19
N ASP A 7 54.90 -0.74 -4.46
CA ASP A 7 55.80 0.20 -5.13
C ASP A 7 57.06 0.51 -4.28
N ARG A 8 56.92 0.71 -2.97
CA ARG A 8 58.07 0.91 -2.07
C ARG A 8 58.93 -0.33 -1.90
N LEU A 9 58.34 -1.53 -1.81
CA LEU A 9 59.08 -2.79 -1.74
C LEU A 9 59.91 -3.08 -3.00
N ASN A 10 59.46 -2.60 -4.17
CA ASN A 10 60.17 -2.78 -5.44
C ASN A 10 61.34 -1.79 -5.64
N LYS A 11 61.37 -0.69 -4.88
CA LYS A 11 62.41 0.35 -4.94
C LYS A 11 63.58 0.13 -3.97
N MET A 12 63.58 -0.96 -3.19
CA MET A 12 64.65 -1.27 -2.23
C MET A 12 65.71 -2.19 -2.86
N GLU A 13 66.97 -1.74 -2.84
CA GLU A 13 68.13 -2.48 -3.39
C GLU A 13 68.69 -3.53 -2.42
N ASP A 14 68.55 -3.33 -1.10
CA ASP A 14 68.98 -4.28 -0.06
C ASP A 14 67.95 -5.42 0.11
N LEU A 15 68.38 -6.64 -0.23
CA LEU A 15 67.57 -7.85 -0.19
C LEU A 15 67.19 -8.31 1.22
N GLU A 16 68.05 -8.08 2.22
CA GLU A 16 67.76 -8.45 3.61
C GLU A 16 66.72 -7.52 4.21
N GLN A 17 66.88 -6.21 4.00
CA GLN A 17 65.90 -5.21 4.45
C GLN A 17 64.56 -5.39 3.74
N ARG A 18 64.56 -5.72 2.44
CA ARG A 18 63.35 -6.03 1.69
C ARG A 18 62.64 -7.27 2.23
N ARG A 19 63.38 -8.31 2.64
CA ARG A 19 62.80 -9.52 3.26
C ARG A 19 62.14 -9.22 4.59
N ILE A 20 62.81 -8.46 5.47
CA ILE A 20 62.30 -8.08 6.78
C ILE A 20 61.04 -7.20 6.64
N LEU A 21 61.09 -6.18 5.77
CA LEU A 21 59.95 -5.30 5.52
C LEU A 21 58.76 -6.07 4.94
N LYS A 22 59.00 -7.01 4.01
CA LYS A 22 57.96 -7.88 3.44
C LYS A 22 57.33 -8.77 4.50
N GLN A 23 58.13 -9.32 5.42
CA GLN A 23 57.63 -10.10 6.55
C GLN A 23 56.76 -9.24 7.47
N MET A 24 57.24 -8.07 7.93
CA MET A 24 56.47 -7.16 8.80
C MET A 24 55.19 -6.66 8.13
N MET A 25 55.25 -6.33 6.84
CA MET A 25 54.08 -5.90 6.07
C MET A 25 53.02 -6.99 5.97
N ASN A 26 53.44 -8.23 5.70
CA ASN A 26 52.50 -9.34 5.54
C ASN A 26 51.97 -9.87 6.88
N SER A 27 52.81 -9.91 7.93
CA SER A 27 52.44 -10.53 9.21
C SER A 27 51.81 -9.58 10.21
N VAL A 28 52.05 -8.27 10.11
CA VAL A 28 51.52 -7.29 11.07
C VAL A 28 50.60 -6.31 10.37
N PHE A 29 51.08 -5.58 9.37
CA PHE A 29 50.32 -4.47 8.80
C PHE A 29 49.10 -4.91 7.98
N LEU A 30 49.19 -5.98 7.18
CA LEU A 30 48.02 -6.50 6.47
C LEU A 30 46.93 -6.96 7.44
N HIS A 31 47.30 -7.73 8.47
CA HIS A 31 46.37 -8.16 9.50
C HIS A 31 45.76 -6.98 10.27
N LEU A 32 46.54 -5.92 10.53
CA LEU A 32 46.04 -4.72 11.21
C LEU A 32 45.06 -3.93 10.33
N VAL A 33 45.33 -3.82 9.02
CA VAL A 33 44.41 -3.20 8.06
C VAL A 33 43.13 -4.02 7.93
N GLU A 34 43.23 -5.34 7.79
CA GLU A 34 42.07 -6.24 7.72
C GLU A 34 41.24 -6.17 9.01
N TYR A 35 41.90 -6.16 10.17
CA TYR A 35 41.24 -5.98 11.46
C TYR A 35 40.56 -4.62 11.57
N GLN A 36 41.20 -3.55 11.09
CA GLN A 36 40.61 -2.21 11.08
C GLN A 36 39.40 -2.14 10.14
N GLU A 37 39.49 -2.71 8.94
CA GLU A 37 38.37 -2.80 8.00
C GLU A 37 37.20 -3.60 8.58
N GLU A 38 37.49 -4.72 9.26
CA GLU A 38 36.47 -5.54 9.93
C GLU A 38 35.83 -4.78 11.10
N MET A 39 36.64 -4.09 11.91
CA MET A 39 36.13 -3.24 12.98
C MET A 39 35.27 -2.08 12.46
N GLN A 40 35.69 -1.45 11.37
CA GLN A 40 34.92 -0.37 10.74
C GLN A 40 33.59 -0.89 10.19
N LYS A 41 33.59 -2.05 9.52
CA LYS A 41 32.36 -2.72 9.07
C LYS A 41 31.44 -3.08 10.24
N LYS A 42 31.98 -3.62 11.34
CA LYS A 42 31.20 -3.95 12.54
C LYS A 42 30.62 -2.70 13.21
N LEU A 43 31.38 -1.61 13.27
CA LEU A 43 30.91 -0.32 13.79
C LEU A 43 29.80 0.24 12.90
N GLU A 44 29.99 0.23 11.59
CA GLU A 44 29.00 0.64 10.60
C GLU A 44 27.71 -0.19 10.77
N GLN A 45 27.80 -1.52 10.73
CA GLN A 45 26.65 -2.41 10.94
C GLN A 45 25.92 -2.13 12.25
N ARG A 46 26.66 -1.89 13.34
CA ARG A 46 26.05 -1.56 14.64
C ARG A 46 25.29 -0.24 14.56
N VAL A 47 25.93 0.83 14.08
CA VAL A 47 25.30 2.15 13.95
C VAL A 47 24.06 2.04 13.07
N PHE A 48 24.15 1.41 11.90
CA PHE A 48 23.01 1.26 11.01
C PHE A 48 21.89 0.41 11.63
N SER A 49 22.20 -0.67 12.35
CA SER A 49 21.21 -1.50 13.06
C SER A 49 20.49 -0.75 14.20
N GLU A 50 21.15 0.22 14.83
CA GLU A 50 20.51 1.11 15.81
C GLU A 50 19.49 2.03 15.14
N PHE A 51 19.64 2.30 13.84
CA PHE A 51 18.74 3.12 13.03
C PHE A 51 17.77 2.31 12.15
N GLU A 52 17.87 0.97 12.10
CA GLU A 52 16.93 0.13 11.34
C GLU A 52 15.49 0.36 11.81
N ASP A 53 14.62 0.65 10.83
CA ASP A 53 13.21 0.95 11.07
C ASP A 53 12.40 -0.35 11.03
N LYS A 54 11.66 -0.62 12.11
CA LYS A 54 10.68 -1.73 12.13
C LYS A 54 9.48 -1.45 11.21
N GLU A 55 9.39 -0.26 10.61
CA GLU A 55 8.34 0.14 9.66
C GLU A 55 8.41 -0.63 8.33
N ASP A 56 9.58 -1.11 7.91
CA ASP A 56 9.74 -1.85 6.65
C ASP A 56 8.89 -3.13 6.61
N LYS A 57 8.61 -3.70 7.79
CA LYS A 57 7.72 -4.88 7.92
C LYS A 57 6.25 -4.58 7.60
N LEU A 58 5.88 -3.32 7.50
CA LEU A 58 4.51 -2.84 7.29
C LEU A 58 4.29 -2.25 5.90
N ASP A 59 5.25 -2.42 4.99
CA ASP A 59 5.09 -2.03 3.59
C ASP A 59 3.95 -2.82 2.95
N ILE A 60 3.04 -2.09 2.31
CA ILE A 60 1.88 -2.65 1.63
C ILE A 60 2.15 -2.65 0.13
N TYR A 61 1.99 -3.82 -0.47
CA TYR A 61 2.12 -4.06 -1.89
C TYR A 61 0.76 -4.38 -2.45
N VAL A 62 0.47 -3.84 -3.63
CA VAL A 62 -0.81 -3.99 -4.32
C VAL A 62 -0.57 -4.31 -5.78
N THR A 63 -1.41 -5.17 -6.34
CA THR A 63 -1.50 -5.42 -7.78
C THR A 63 -2.93 -5.81 -8.17
N LEU A 64 -3.15 -6.08 -9.45
CA LEU A 64 -4.38 -6.66 -9.97
C LEU A 64 -4.08 -8.00 -10.63
N CYS A 65 -5.08 -8.88 -10.65
CA CYS A 65 -5.07 -10.06 -11.49
C CYS A 65 -6.45 -10.29 -12.10
N HIS A 66 -6.49 -10.99 -13.23
CA HIS A 66 -7.75 -11.58 -13.68
C HIS A 66 -8.15 -12.69 -12.69
N ARG A 67 -9.44 -12.83 -12.41
CA ARG A 67 -9.95 -13.81 -11.44
C ARG A 67 -9.56 -15.24 -11.83
N ASP A 68 -9.60 -15.55 -13.13
CA ASP A 68 -9.24 -16.88 -13.64
C ASP A 68 -7.74 -17.20 -13.50
N ASP A 69 -6.90 -16.18 -13.36
CA ASP A 69 -5.44 -16.32 -13.21
C ASP A 69 -5.00 -16.26 -11.74
N PHE A 70 -5.94 -16.14 -10.80
CA PHE A 70 -5.63 -16.09 -9.37
C PHE A 70 -5.13 -17.47 -8.89
N ASP A 71 -3.96 -17.47 -8.25
CA ASP A 71 -3.38 -18.65 -7.60
C ASP A 71 -3.76 -18.67 -6.10
N PRO A 72 -4.62 -19.59 -5.64
CA PRO A 72 -5.03 -19.68 -4.24
C PRO A 72 -3.91 -20.06 -3.28
N ILE A 73 -2.79 -20.58 -3.78
CA ILE A 73 -1.63 -21.03 -2.98
C ILE A 73 -0.51 -19.97 -3.02
N HIS A 74 -0.80 -18.75 -3.52
CA HIS A 74 0.20 -17.70 -3.59
C HIS A 74 0.68 -17.27 -2.19
N ASP A 75 1.98 -17.44 -1.92
CA ASP A 75 2.59 -17.19 -0.59
C ASP A 75 2.78 -15.69 -0.24
N PHE A 76 2.26 -14.76 -1.03
CA PHE A 76 2.57 -13.33 -0.89
C PHE A 76 1.42 -12.41 -1.26
N LEU A 77 0.62 -12.74 -2.28
CA LEU A 77 -0.51 -11.93 -2.73
C LEU A 77 -1.83 -12.63 -2.39
N TYR A 78 -2.70 -11.91 -1.70
CA TYR A 78 -4.01 -12.38 -1.26
C TYR A 78 -5.09 -11.44 -1.79
N PRO A 79 -6.32 -11.91 -2.02
CA PRO A 79 -7.44 -11.03 -2.32
C PRO A 79 -7.65 -10.00 -1.21
N MET A 80 -7.92 -8.75 -1.56
CA MET A 80 -8.19 -7.71 -0.55
C MET A 80 -9.42 -8.05 0.29
N ILE A 81 -10.46 -8.55 -0.37
CA ILE A 81 -11.72 -8.95 0.25
C ILE A 81 -11.91 -10.46 0.10
N PRO A 82 -12.20 -11.17 1.20
CA PRO A 82 -12.57 -12.57 1.14
C PRO A 82 -13.81 -12.77 0.24
N GLY A 83 -13.69 -13.63 -0.77
CA GLY A 83 -14.77 -13.92 -1.72
C GLY A 83 -14.68 -13.16 -3.04
N ASP A 84 -13.67 -12.31 -3.25
CA ASP A 84 -13.41 -11.70 -4.56
C ASP A 84 -12.96 -12.74 -5.61
N GLU A 85 -12.33 -13.82 -5.15
CA GLU A 85 -11.97 -14.97 -5.97
C GLU A 85 -13.20 -15.72 -6.52
N GLN A 86 -14.38 -15.50 -5.94
CA GLN A 86 -15.62 -16.14 -6.36
C GLN A 86 -16.36 -15.23 -7.35
N ARG A 87 -16.85 -15.82 -8.45
CA ARG A 87 -17.70 -15.09 -9.39
C ARG A 87 -19.07 -14.87 -8.75
N LYS A 88 -19.33 -13.65 -8.31
CA LYS A 88 -20.64 -13.22 -7.82
C LYS A 88 -21.50 -12.90 -9.05
N LEU A 89 -22.35 -13.84 -9.44
CA LEU A 89 -23.49 -13.51 -10.31
C LEU A 89 -24.51 -12.75 -9.46
N CYS A 90 -25.08 -11.69 -10.01
CA CYS A 90 -26.18 -11.01 -9.33
C CYS A 90 -27.38 -11.93 -9.24
N ASP A 91 -27.78 -12.26 -8.01
CA ASP A 91 -28.98 -13.04 -7.74
C ASP A 91 -30.22 -12.20 -8.08
N ARG A 92 -31.15 -12.75 -8.87
CA ARG A 92 -32.43 -12.10 -9.19
C ARG A 92 -33.18 -11.71 -7.92
N LYS A 93 -33.11 -12.53 -6.86
CA LYS A 93 -33.79 -12.22 -5.58
C LYS A 93 -33.22 -10.96 -4.94
N ALA A 94 -31.89 -10.82 -4.94
CA ALA A 94 -31.23 -9.62 -4.45
C ALA A 94 -31.56 -8.39 -5.30
N LEU A 95 -31.59 -8.53 -6.63
CA LEU A 95 -31.98 -7.44 -7.53
C LEU A 95 -33.44 -7.03 -7.37
N HIS A 96 -34.36 -7.99 -7.22
CA HIS A 96 -35.78 -7.71 -7.02
C HIS A 96 -36.03 -7.06 -5.65
N GLU A 97 -35.35 -7.49 -4.60
CA GLU A 97 -35.39 -6.84 -3.29
C GLU A 97 -34.86 -5.40 -3.36
N GLN A 98 -33.74 -5.17 -4.05
CA GLN A 98 -33.18 -3.83 -4.25
C GLN A 98 -34.12 -2.91 -5.03
N LEU A 99 -34.69 -3.41 -6.14
CA LEU A 99 -35.67 -2.67 -6.94
C LEU A 99 -36.96 -2.37 -6.16
N THR A 100 -37.43 -3.32 -5.34
CA THR A 100 -38.63 -3.15 -4.50
C THR A 100 -38.39 -2.11 -3.39
N ARG A 101 -37.16 -2.02 -2.87
CA ARG A 101 -36.74 -1.03 -1.86
C ARG A 101 -36.36 0.34 -2.43
N GLN A 102 -36.46 0.53 -3.76
CA GLN A 102 -35.92 1.71 -4.47
C GLN A 102 -34.42 1.93 -4.25
N GLU A 103 -33.69 0.86 -3.93
CA GLU A 103 -32.24 0.87 -3.81
C GLU A 103 -31.58 0.71 -5.19
N GLN A 104 -30.32 1.11 -5.29
CA GLN A 104 -29.55 0.99 -6.54
C GLN A 104 -29.25 -0.48 -6.82
N ALA A 105 -29.81 -0.99 -7.92
CA ALA A 105 -29.60 -2.37 -8.36
C ALA A 105 -28.25 -2.51 -9.09
N VAL A 106 -27.26 -3.10 -8.43
CA VAL A 106 -25.92 -3.33 -9.00
C VAL A 106 -25.92 -4.64 -9.77
N LEU A 107 -25.49 -4.61 -11.04
CA LEU A 107 -25.46 -5.79 -11.93
C LEU A 107 -24.10 -6.49 -11.96
N MET A 108 -23.02 -5.70 -11.90
CA MET A 108 -21.64 -6.19 -11.88
C MET A 108 -20.69 -5.04 -11.53
N THR A 109 -19.44 -5.38 -11.23
CA THR A 109 -18.35 -4.42 -11.08
C THR A 109 -17.35 -4.59 -12.22
N ILE A 110 -16.92 -3.49 -12.81
CA ILE A 110 -15.95 -3.44 -13.91
C ILE A 110 -14.72 -2.64 -13.49
N PHE A 111 -13.57 -2.96 -14.08
CA PHE A 111 -12.34 -2.19 -13.91
C PHE A 111 -12.06 -1.35 -15.16
N MET A 112 -11.71 -0.07 -14.96
CA MET A 112 -11.39 0.87 -16.05
C MET A 112 -9.88 1.10 -16.12
N GLU A 113 -9.21 0.50 -17.11
CA GLU A 113 -7.77 0.60 -17.32
C GLU A 113 -7.38 1.92 -18.02
N CYS A 114 -7.61 3.05 -17.36
CA CYS A 114 -7.28 4.38 -17.90
C CYS A 114 -6.74 5.35 -16.84
N GLY A 115 -6.15 6.45 -17.30
CA GLY A 115 -5.64 7.52 -16.45
C GLY A 115 -6.74 8.21 -15.66
N TYR A 116 -6.36 8.81 -14.53
CA TYR A 116 -7.28 9.49 -13.62
C TYR A 116 -8.03 10.66 -14.29
N SER A 117 -7.36 11.41 -15.16
CA SER A 117 -7.98 12.48 -15.96
C SER A 117 -9.21 11.99 -16.74
N ARG A 118 -9.12 10.83 -17.38
CA ARG A 118 -10.24 10.22 -18.10
C ARG A 118 -11.31 9.68 -17.16
N ILE A 119 -10.91 9.11 -16.02
CA ILE A 119 -11.86 8.68 -14.98
C ILE A 119 -12.70 9.86 -14.49
N GLN A 120 -12.08 11.04 -14.29
CA GLN A 120 -12.80 12.25 -13.92
C GLN A 120 -13.80 12.67 -15.01
N GLU A 121 -13.43 12.61 -16.30
CA GLU A 121 -14.34 12.89 -17.41
C GLU A 121 -15.56 11.96 -17.37
N LEU A 122 -15.33 10.66 -17.16
CA LEU A 122 -16.40 9.67 -17.05
C LEU A 122 -17.35 9.98 -15.88
N ILE A 123 -16.80 10.22 -14.69
CA ILE A 123 -17.59 10.53 -13.48
C ILE A 123 -18.41 11.82 -13.66
N ASN A 124 -17.78 12.87 -14.21
CA ASN A 124 -18.42 14.17 -14.40
C ASN A 124 -19.52 14.13 -15.47
N SER A 125 -19.39 13.24 -16.45
CA SER A 125 -20.35 13.12 -17.56
C SER A 125 -21.72 12.62 -17.12
N LYS A 126 -21.80 11.81 -16.04
CA LYS A 126 -23.02 11.17 -15.52
C LYS A 126 -23.89 10.52 -16.60
N ARG A 127 -23.26 10.00 -17.67
CA ARG A 127 -23.95 9.40 -18.83
C ARG A 127 -24.54 8.04 -18.47
N THR A 128 -25.59 7.67 -19.20
CA THR A 128 -26.13 6.31 -19.21
C THR A 128 -25.63 5.57 -20.45
N PHE A 129 -25.48 4.25 -20.32
CA PHE A 129 -25.00 3.35 -21.36
C PHE A 129 -26.05 2.29 -21.65
N LYS A 130 -26.02 1.78 -22.88
CA LYS A 130 -26.91 0.70 -23.31
C LYS A 130 -26.27 -0.65 -23.05
N GLY A 131 -27.08 -1.59 -22.63
CA GLY A 131 -26.68 -2.97 -22.40
C GLY A 131 -27.78 -3.96 -22.72
N ARG A 132 -27.48 -5.21 -22.46
CA ARG A 132 -28.35 -6.36 -22.65
C ARG A 132 -28.20 -7.27 -21.44
N LEU A 133 -29.33 -7.63 -20.83
CA LEU A 133 -29.40 -8.60 -19.76
C LEU A 133 -30.00 -9.88 -20.32
N THR A 134 -29.25 -10.97 -20.28
CA THR A 134 -29.66 -12.27 -20.80
C THR A 134 -29.96 -13.20 -19.62
N THR A 135 -31.22 -13.62 -19.54
CA THR A 135 -31.67 -14.67 -18.62
C THR A 135 -31.62 -16.03 -19.31
N THR A 136 -31.94 -17.08 -18.56
CA THR A 136 -32.10 -18.45 -19.09
C THR A 136 -33.16 -18.54 -20.20
N GLU A 137 -34.13 -17.62 -20.24
CA GLU A 137 -35.23 -17.66 -21.21
C GLU A 137 -35.15 -16.55 -22.28
N LYS A 138 -34.86 -15.31 -21.87
CA LYS A 138 -35.01 -14.12 -22.71
C LYS A 138 -33.87 -13.13 -22.54
N SER A 139 -33.80 -12.20 -23.48
CA SER A 139 -32.80 -11.14 -23.49
C SER A 139 -33.49 -9.78 -23.49
N TYR A 140 -33.23 -8.99 -22.45
CA TYR A 140 -33.84 -7.70 -22.18
C TYR A 140 -32.85 -6.58 -22.49
N PRO A 141 -33.25 -5.54 -23.26
CA PRO A 141 -32.47 -4.32 -23.36
C PRO A 141 -32.53 -3.56 -22.03
N ILE A 142 -31.37 -3.08 -21.58
CA ILE A 142 -31.21 -2.34 -20.32
C ILE A 142 -30.47 -1.03 -20.55
N GLU A 143 -30.77 -0.04 -19.71
CA GLU A 143 -29.93 1.14 -19.54
C GLU A 143 -29.25 1.10 -18.19
N VAL A 144 -27.97 1.42 -18.18
CA VAL A 144 -27.12 1.36 -16.98
C VAL A 144 -26.35 2.65 -16.79
N ARG A 145 -25.97 2.92 -15.55
CA ARG A 145 -25.07 4.02 -15.18
C ARG A 145 -23.88 3.45 -14.45
N LEU A 146 -22.70 4.03 -14.68
CA LEU A 146 -21.52 3.70 -13.92
C LEU A 146 -21.47 4.53 -12.63
N GLN A 147 -21.19 3.86 -11.52
CA GLN A 147 -20.95 4.48 -10.23
C GLN A 147 -19.59 4.03 -9.71
N GLN A 148 -18.78 4.97 -9.23
CA GLN A 148 -17.48 4.62 -8.66
C GLN A 148 -17.69 3.71 -7.44
N ASN A 149 -17.02 2.56 -7.45
CA ASN A 149 -17.06 1.60 -6.36
C ASN A 149 -16.06 2.04 -5.28
N THR A 150 -16.52 2.17 -4.04
CA THR A 150 -15.69 2.59 -2.90
C THR A 150 -15.26 1.43 -2.02
N LEU A 151 -15.66 0.20 -2.33
CA LEU A 151 -15.52 -0.93 -1.40
C LEU A 151 -14.05 -1.27 -1.11
N TYR A 152 -13.14 -1.07 -2.06
CA TYR A 152 -11.70 -1.20 -1.81
C TYR A 152 -11.09 -0.02 -1.05
N ILE A 153 -11.69 1.17 -1.14
CA ILE A 153 -11.31 2.35 -0.35
C ILE A 153 -11.73 2.13 1.11
N ASP A 154 -12.92 1.57 1.33
CA ASP A 154 -13.43 1.24 2.67
C ASP A 154 -12.55 0.18 3.36
N GLU A 155 -11.98 -0.78 2.60
CA GLU A 155 -10.98 -1.71 3.14
C GLU A 155 -9.66 -1.02 3.54
N LEU A 156 -9.24 0.02 2.82
CA LEU A 156 -8.10 0.86 3.23
C LEU A 156 -8.42 1.65 4.50
N GLU A 157 -9.64 2.13 4.66
CA GLU A 157 -10.09 2.79 5.89
C GLU A 157 -10.09 1.81 7.09
N LYS A 158 -10.56 0.57 6.89
CA LYS A 158 -10.46 -0.48 7.92
C LYS A 158 -9.00 -0.73 8.31
N LEU A 159 -8.10 -0.78 7.32
CA LEU A 159 -6.68 -0.92 7.57
C LEU A 159 -6.12 0.26 8.36
N TYR A 160 -6.46 1.50 8.00
CA TYR A 160 -6.09 2.70 8.75
C TYR A 160 -6.52 2.63 10.22
N ASN A 161 -7.79 2.28 10.47
CA ASN A 161 -8.30 2.11 11.82
C ASN A 161 -7.55 1.01 12.60
N MET A 162 -7.11 -0.07 11.93
CA MET A 162 -6.24 -1.07 12.55
C MET A 162 -4.87 -0.49 12.92
N PHE A 163 -4.23 0.31 12.06
CA PHE A 163 -2.96 0.97 12.41
C PHE A 163 -3.08 1.85 13.65
N LEU A 164 -4.15 2.66 13.73
CA LEU A 164 -4.45 3.50 14.90
C LEU A 164 -4.57 2.68 16.19
N LYS A 165 -5.42 1.63 16.18
CA LYS A 165 -5.63 0.73 17.34
C LYS A 165 -4.35 0.03 17.79
N ASN A 166 -3.43 -0.18 16.85
CA ASN A 166 -2.15 -0.83 17.10
C ASN A 166 -1.07 0.14 17.60
N GLY A 167 -1.37 1.44 17.70
CA GLY A 167 -0.42 2.49 18.05
C GLY A 167 0.68 2.67 17.00
N MET A 168 0.40 2.36 15.74
CA MET A 168 1.37 2.37 14.65
C MET A 168 1.10 3.58 13.74
N PRO A 169 2.15 4.29 13.28
CA PRO A 169 1.97 5.42 12.38
C PRO A 169 1.39 4.95 11.04
N TRP A 170 0.40 5.69 10.54
CA TRP A 170 -0.14 5.46 9.20
C TRP A 170 0.83 5.96 8.14
N LYS A 171 0.97 5.16 7.08
CA LYS A 171 1.63 5.54 5.83
C LYS A 171 0.63 5.26 4.71
N THR A 172 0.36 6.26 3.89
CA THR A 172 -0.58 6.15 2.76
C THR A 172 -0.25 4.90 1.95
N VAL A 173 -1.27 4.18 1.55
CA VAL A 173 -1.11 3.01 0.69
C VAL A 173 -1.04 3.49 -0.76
N ASN A 174 0.00 3.07 -1.48
CA ASN A 174 0.09 3.32 -2.91
C ASN A 174 -0.82 2.33 -3.65
N HIS A 175 -2.10 2.67 -3.77
CA HIS A 175 -3.11 1.83 -4.41
C HIS A 175 -3.71 2.52 -5.65
N PRO A 176 -2.98 2.55 -6.78
CA PRO A 176 -3.43 3.27 -7.96
C PRO A 176 -4.68 2.68 -8.61
N TYR A 177 -5.03 1.44 -8.27
CA TYR A 177 -6.14 0.73 -8.90
C TYR A 177 -7.50 0.93 -8.20
N ALA A 178 -7.53 1.35 -6.93
CA ALA A 178 -8.75 1.28 -6.10
C ALA A 178 -9.87 2.17 -6.64
N ASN A 179 -9.52 3.37 -7.13
CA ASN A 179 -10.48 4.33 -7.66
C ASN A 179 -10.94 4.04 -9.10
N LYS A 180 -10.49 2.94 -9.70
CA LYS A 180 -10.80 2.60 -11.10
C LYS A 180 -11.84 1.49 -11.22
N PHE A 181 -12.42 1.04 -10.10
CA PHE A 181 -13.54 0.11 -10.09
C PHE A 181 -14.88 0.85 -10.16
N PHE A 182 -15.79 0.36 -10.99
CA PHE A 182 -17.11 0.93 -11.20
C PHE A 182 -18.19 -0.13 -11.11
N ASP A 183 -19.22 0.15 -10.34
CA ASP A 183 -20.44 -0.62 -10.31
C ASP A 183 -21.34 -0.21 -11.49
N VAL A 184 -21.80 -1.22 -12.22
CA VAL A 184 -22.82 -1.08 -13.26
C VAL A 184 -24.17 -1.12 -12.57
N VAL A 185 -24.78 0.04 -12.42
CA VAL A 185 -26.09 0.19 -11.78
C VAL A 185 -27.18 0.21 -12.84
N LEU A 186 -28.20 -0.64 -12.69
CA LEU A 186 -29.38 -0.66 -13.55
C LEU A 186 -30.21 0.61 -13.35
N VAL A 187 -30.51 1.31 -14.45
CA VAL A 187 -31.38 2.50 -14.47
C VAL A 187 -32.78 2.12 -14.95
N SER A 188 -32.85 1.38 -16.05
CA SER A 188 -34.11 0.93 -16.65
C SER A 188 -33.92 -0.43 -17.32
N CYS A 189 -34.98 -1.23 -17.34
CA CYS A 189 -35.05 -2.52 -18.01
C CYS A 189 -36.34 -2.57 -18.82
N GLU A 190 -36.24 -2.82 -20.13
CA GLU A 190 -37.43 -2.92 -20.99
C GLU A 190 -38.06 -4.31 -20.85
N GLY A 191 -38.97 -4.44 -19.89
CA GLY A 191 -39.74 -5.65 -19.63
C GLY A 191 -39.70 -6.07 -18.16
N GLU A 192 -40.60 -6.97 -17.78
CA GLU A 192 -40.59 -7.60 -16.45
C GLU A 192 -39.84 -8.93 -16.52
N LEU A 193 -38.93 -9.14 -15.57
CA LEU A 193 -38.21 -10.40 -15.39
C LEU A 193 -39.18 -11.44 -14.79
N GLY A 194 -39.33 -12.60 -15.43
CA GLY A 194 -40.12 -13.70 -14.89
C GLY A 194 -39.62 -14.19 -13.52
N GLU A 195 -40.51 -14.72 -12.67
CA GLU A 195 -40.16 -15.16 -11.31
C GLU A 195 -39.14 -16.31 -11.28
N ASP A 196 -39.11 -17.15 -12.32
CA ASP A 196 -38.23 -18.33 -12.45
C ASP A 196 -36.99 -18.08 -13.34
N GLU A 197 -36.80 -16.86 -13.86
CA GLU A 197 -35.70 -16.56 -14.77
C GLU A 197 -34.39 -16.27 -14.03
N GLU A 198 -33.34 -17.07 -14.25
CA GLU A 198 -32.01 -16.79 -13.69
C GLU A 198 -31.18 -15.92 -14.64
N ILE A 199 -30.44 -14.96 -14.10
CA ILE A 199 -29.55 -14.10 -14.88
C ILE A 199 -28.31 -14.90 -15.27
N ALA A 200 -28.15 -15.14 -16.58
CA ALA A 200 -27.02 -15.88 -17.11
C ALA A 200 -25.84 -14.95 -17.44
N GLU A 201 -26.13 -13.81 -18.08
CA GLU A 201 -25.12 -12.87 -18.54
C GLU A 201 -25.65 -11.45 -18.59
N VAL A 202 -24.78 -10.48 -18.29
CA VAL A 202 -25.06 -9.05 -18.50
C VAL A 202 -23.95 -8.49 -19.39
N THR A 203 -24.32 -7.84 -20.49
CA THR A 203 -23.39 -7.20 -21.41
C THR A 203 -23.69 -5.71 -21.46
N VAL A 204 -22.67 -4.87 -21.30
CA VAL A 204 -22.79 -3.40 -21.37
C VAL A 204 -21.84 -2.88 -22.41
N HIS A 205 -22.30 -1.95 -23.26
CA HIS A 205 -21.46 -1.27 -24.25
C HIS A 205 -21.14 0.14 -23.78
N LEU A 206 -19.88 0.42 -23.48
CA LEU A 206 -19.45 1.71 -22.92
C LEU A 206 -19.00 2.73 -23.98
N GLU A 207 -19.46 2.58 -25.23
CA GLU A 207 -19.15 3.50 -26.33
C GLU A 207 -17.62 3.75 -26.46
N GLU A 208 -17.16 5.00 -26.36
CA GLU A 208 -15.74 5.37 -26.43
C GLU A 208 -14.88 4.79 -25.30
N TRP A 209 -15.49 4.31 -24.22
CA TRP A 209 -14.82 3.76 -23.04
C TRP A 209 -14.60 2.25 -23.10
N GLU A 210 -15.20 1.59 -24.09
CA GLU A 210 -15.13 0.13 -24.27
C GLU A 210 -13.70 -0.44 -24.28
N PRO A 211 -12.69 0.21 -24.92
CA PRO A 211 -11.31 -0.30 -24.90
C PRO A 211 -10.67 -0.36 -23.51
N TYR A 212 -11.15 0.44 -22.55
CA TYR A 212 -10.62 0.50 -21.19
C TYR A 212 -11.32 -0.46 -20.23
N LYS A 213 -12.46 -1.02 -20.64
CA LYS A 213 -13.26 -1.92 -19.80
C LYS A 213 -12.56 -3.27 -19.65
N LYS A 214 -12.33 -3.68 -18.40
CA LYS A 214 -11.89 -5.03 -18.03
C LYS A 214 -12.93 -5.64 -17.08
N LEU A 215 -13.28 -6.89 -17.37
CA LEU A 215 -14.18 -7.69 -16.54
C LEU A 215 -13.36 -8.65 -15.67
N ASP A 216 -13.98 -9.14 -14.60
CA ASP A 216 -13.42 -10.21 -13.76
C ASP A 216 -11.99 -9.92 -13.26
N VAL A 217 -11.68 -8.65 -12.99
CA VAL A 217 -10.41 -8.22 -12.38
C VAL A 217 -10.60 -8.07 -10.87
N ILE A 218 -9.63 -8.57 -10.09
CA ILE A 218 -9.63 -8.45 -8.63
C ILE A 218 -8.32 -7.82 -8.14
N PRO A 219 -8.36 -6.97 -7.10
CA PRO A 219 -7.16 -6.44 -6.49
C PRO A 219 -6.59 -7.42 -5.47
N LEU A 220 -5.26 -7.55 -5.52
CA LEU A 220 -4.49 -8.36 -4.59
C LEU A 220 -3.57 -7.46 -3.78
N TRP A 221 -3.34 -7.85 -2.53
CA TRP A 221 -2.41 -7.18 -1.62
C TRP A 221 -1.59 -8.19 -0.81
N ASN A 222 -0.56 -7.72 -0.11
CA ASN A 222 0.29 -8.59 0.73
C ASN A 222 -0.22 -8.79 2.17
N ILE A 223 -1.54 -8.68 2.40
CA ILE A 223 -2.12 -8.83 3.74
C ILE A 223 -2.95 -10.12 3.82
N GLU A 224 -2.55 -10.98 4.74
CA GLU A 224 -3.23 -12.22 5.08
C GLU A 224 -4.01 -12.04 6.39
N ARG A 225 -5.29 -12.43 6.41
CA ARG A 225 -6.12 -12.41 7.63
C ARG A 225 -5.98 -13.73 8.38
N LEU A 226 -5.52 -13.69 9.62
CA LEU A 226 -5.26 -14.85 10.46
C LEU A 226 -6.12 -14.83 11.72
N ALA A 227 -6.48 -16.03 12.18
CA ALA A 227 -7.12 -16.26 13.47
C ALA A 227 -6.14 -16.99 14.41
N LEU A 228 -5.51 -16.25 15.33
CA LEU A 228 -4.48 -16.77 16.21
C LEU A 228 -5.02 -17.06 17.62
N LYS A 229 -4.65 -18.22 18.17
CA LYS A 229 -4.98 -18.61 19.54
C LYS A 229 -3.87 -18.21 20.50
N ASN A 230 -4.25 -17.87 21.72
CA ASN A 230 -3.31 -17.64 22.82
C ASN A 230 -2.40 -18.84 23.08
N ILE A 231 -1.14 -18.55 23.39
CA ILE A 231 -0.23 -19.49 24.04
C ILE A 231 -0.61 -19.53 25.53
N GLY A 232 -1.33 -20.58 25.92
CA GLY A 232 -1.73 -20.77 27.31
C GLY A 232 -2.81 -19.80 27.80
N PHE A 233 -2.86 -19.61 29.11
CA PHE A 233 -3.83 -18.74 29.77
C PHE A 233 -3.28 -17.31 29.89
N PRO A 234 -4.14 -16.27 29.76
CA PRO A 234 -3.74 -14.90 29.98
C PRO A 234 -3.19 -14.72 31.40
N VAL A 235 -2.10 -13.97 31.52
CA VAL A 235 -1.44 -13.70 32.80
C VAL A 235 -1.78 -12.27 33.24
N PRO A 236 -2.08 -12.00 34.51
CA PRO A 236 -2.30 -10.62 34.97
C PRO A 236 -1.12 -9.72 34.63
N ALA A 237 -1.40 -8.58 34.01
CA ALA A 237 -0.43 -7.54 33.73
C ALA A 237 0.05 -6.87 35.03
N ILE A 238 1.07 -6.01 34.92
CA ILE A 238 1.68 -5.32 36.07
C ILE A 238 0.65 -4.51 36.87
N ASP A 239 -0.34 -3.92 36.19
CA ASP A 239 -1.42 -3.16 36.81
C ASP A 239 -2.43 -4.02 37.59
N ARG A 240 -2.39 -5.36 37.45
CA ARG A 240 -3.32 -6.33 38.02
C ARG A 240 -4.80 -6.13 37.66
N VAL A 241 -5.07 -5.31 36.64
CA VAL A 241 -6.42 -5.05 36.11
C VAL A 241 -6.56 -5.67 34.73
N ASN A 242 -5.52 -5.61 33.92
CA ASN A 242 -5.49 -6.18 32.59
C ASN A 242 -4.75 -7.52 32.57
N PHE A 243 -4.88 -8.24 31.47
CA PHE A 243 -4.27 -9.54 31.22
C PHE A 243 -3.44 -9.50 29.94
N GLU A 244 -2.31 -10.21 29.95
CA GLU A 244 -1.41 -10.38 28.83
C GLU A 244 -1.80 -11.64 28.03
N HIS A 245 -2.21 -11.44 26.78
CA HIS A 245 -2.51 -12.49 25.82
C HIS A 245 -1.33 -12.63 24.85
N VAL A 246 -0.60 -13.74 24.93
CA VAL A 246 0.59 -13.99 24.10
C VAL A 246 0.20 -14.82 22.87
N LEU A 247 0.60 -14.38 21.69
CA LEU A 247 0.39 -15.06 20.40
C LEU A 247 1.74 -15.47 19.80
N SER A 248 1.89 -16.72 19.37
CA SER A 248 3.14 -17.20 18.75
C SER A 248 3.19 -16.85 17.27
N LEU A 249 4.30 -16.28 16.83
CA LEU A 249 4.59 -15.99 15.42
C LEU A 249 5.48 -17.04 14.74
N ARG A 250 5.94 -18.07 15.48
CA ARG A 250 6.89 -19.07 14.96
C ARG A 250 6.40 -19.82 13.73
N LYS A 251 5.10 -20.10 13.67
CA LYS A 251 4.47 -20.80 12.53
C LYS A 251 4.18 -19.87 11.36
N THR A 252 3.95 -18.58 11.63
CA THR A 252 3.50 -17.61 10.64
C THR A 252 4.64 -16.80 10.03
N GLY A 253 5.81 -16.75 10.70
CA GLY A 253 7.06 -16.13 10.24
C GLY A 253 7.38 -14.81 10.94
N SER A 254 8.55 -14.70 11.57
CA SER A 254 9.00 -13.50 12.32
C SER A 254 9.46 -12.33 11.44
N GLN A 255 9.68 -12.59 10.15
CA GLN A 255 10.04 -11.60 9.15
C GLN A 255 8.88 -10.66 8.79
N HIS A 256 7.64 -11.10 9.01
CA HIS A 256 6.43 -10.38 8.60
C HIS A 256 5.99 -9.29 9.60
N GLY A 257 5.18 -8.34 9.11
CA GLY A 257 4.47 -7.37 9.94
C GLY A 257 3.16 -7.95 10.48
N TYR A 258 2.72 -7.48 11.65
CA TYR A 258 1.48 -7.95 12.25
C TYR A 258 0.69 -6.81 12.92
N LEU A 259 -0.60 -6.76 12.60
CA LEU A 259 -1.59 -5.85 13.16
C LEU A 259 -2.72 -6.67 13.78
N VAL A 260 -3.10 -6.35 15.01
CA VAL A 260 -4.21 -7.00 15.69
C VAL A 260 -5.50 -6.31 15.29
N ASP A 261 -6.46 -7.07 14.79
CA ASP A 261 -7.82 -6.62 14.52
C ASP A 261 -8.70 -6.90 15.75
N GLY A 262 -8.92 -5.86 16.55
CA GLY A 262 -9.74 -5.95 17.75
C GLY A 262 -10.45 -4.63 18.05
N ASP A 263 -11.35 -4.69 19.03
CA ASP A 263 -12.06 -3.50 19.51
C ASP A 263 -11.11 -2.61 20.33
N GLU A 264 -11.19 -1.30 20.12
CA GLU A 264 -10.42 -0.30 20.87
C GLU A 264 -10.75 -0.35 22.36
N ALA A 265 -11.99 -0.70 22.72
CA ALA A 265 -12.37 -0.90 24.13
C ALA A 265 -11.63 -2.08 24.79
N LEU A 266 -11.15 -3.03 23.98
CA LEU A 266 -10.52 -4.27 24.45
C LEU A 266 -8.99 -4.25 24.39
N ILE A 267 -8.37 -3.36 23.61
CA ILE A 267 -6.92 -3.32 23.47
C ILE A 267 -6.37 -2.10 24.21
N ARG A 268 -5.54 -2.34 25.24
CA ARG A 268 -4.83 -1.27 25.96
C ARG A 268 -3.54 -0.88 25.26
N TYR A 269 -2.73 -1.88 24.93
CA TYR A 269 -1.54 -1.72 24.10
C TYR A 269 -1.07 -3.09 23.60
N ILE A 270 -0.18 -3.07 22.60
CA ILE A 270 0.38 -4.28 21.99
C ILE A 270 1.91 -4.20 22.05
N LYS A 271 2.52 -5.18 22.71
CA LYS A 271 3.98 -5.37 22.69
C LYS A 271 4.36 -6.32 21.56
N ARG A 272 5.42 -5.98 20.84
CA ARG A 272 5.92 -6.75 19.69
C ARG A 272 7.35 -7.22 19.95
N SER A 273 7.51 -8.54 20.01
CA SER A 273 8.80 -9.22 20.09
C SER A 273 9.08 -9.94 18.76
N ALA A 274 10.29 -10.48 18.58
CA ALA A 274 10.65 -11.14 17.33
C ALA A 274 9.78 -12.38 17.03
N GLU A 275 9.39 -13.14 18.06
CA GLU A 275 8.69 -14.43 17.89
C GLU A 275 7.26 -14.43 18.45
N GLU A 276 6.81 -13.32 19.04
CA GLU A 276 5.52 -13.25 19.71
C GLU A 276 4.91 -11.83 19.69
N LEU A 277 3.58 -11.79 19.74
CA LEU A 277 2.80 -10.59 20.00
C LEU A 277 2.13 -10.73 21.36
N THR A 278 2.25 -9.70 22.21
CA THR A 278 1.58 -9.67 23.50
C THR A 278 0.55 -8.56 23.50
N ILE A 279 -0.72 -8.96 23.55
CA ILE A 279 -1.87 -8.06 23.59
C ILE A 279 -2.27 -7.88 25.04
N VAL A 280 -2.35 -6.64 25.51
CA VAL A 280 -2.82 -6.34 26.87
C VAL A 280 -4.27 -5.88 26.81
N SER A 281 -5.15 -6.63 27.49
CA SER A 281 -6.60 -6.49 27.40
C SER A 281 -7.27 -6.66 28.77
N PRO A 282 -8.43 -6.05 29.05
CA PRO A 282 -9.21 -6.38 30.25
C PRO A 282 -9.86 -7.77 30.18
N GLN A 283 -9.71 -8.52 29.08
CA GLN A 283 -10.28 -9.86 28.97
C GLN A 283 -9.48 -10.89 29.79
N GLU A 284 -10.15 -11.58 30.71
CA GLU A 284 -9.47 -12.59 31.53
C GLU A 284 -9.30 -13.95 30.83
N LYS A 285 -10.18 -14.25 29.86
CA LYS A 285 -10.28 -15.57 29.24
C LYS A 285 -9.41 -15.68 27.99
N SER A 286 -8.83 -16.85 27.76
CA SER A 286 -8.22 -17.19 26.47
C SER A 286 -9.26 -17.10 25.35
N GLY A 287 -8.85 -16.54 24.21
CA GLY A 287 -9.68 -16.39 23.04
C GLY A 287 -8.90 -16.59 21.74
N ILE A 288 -9.63 -16.40 20.63
CA ILE A 288 -9.04 -16.27 19.30
C ILE A 288 -8.95 -14.77 19.01
N TRP A 289 -7.78 -14.33 18.56
CA TRP A 289 -7.53 -12.98 18.10
C TRP A 289 -7.42 -12.96 16.59
N ASN A 290 -8.12 -12.01 15.96
CA ASN A 290 -7.94 -11.74 14.54
C ASN A 290 -6.69 -10.87 14.36
N VAL A 291 -5.83 -11.27 13.43
CA VAL A 291 -4.55 -10.63 13.17
C VAL A 291 -4.35 -10.53 11.67
N CYS A 292 -4.05 -9.34 11.18
CA CYS A 292 -3.58 -9.12 9.82
C CYS A 292 -2.06 -9.29 9.78
N LYS A 293 -1.58 -10.24 8.98
CA LYS A 293 -0.16 -10.46 8.69
C LYS A 293 0.19 -9.75 7.38
N ILE A 294 1.12 -8.81 7.45
CA ILE A 294 1.70 -8.12 6.29
C ILE A 294 2.90 -8.93 5.81
N THR A 295 2.69 -9.72 4.76
CA THR A 295 3.67 -10.65 4.22
C THR A 295 4.77 -9.88 3.49
N GLN A 296 6.02 -10.29 3.71
CA GLN A 296 7.18 -9.64 3.11
C GLN A 296 7.50 -10.31 1.77
N PRO A 297 7.94 -9.57 0.76
CA PRO A 297 8.20 -10.13 -0.56
C PRO A 297 9.29 -11.21 -0.49
N VAL A 298 9.06 -12.32 -1.19
CA VAL A 298 10.04 -13.40 -1.35
C VAL A 298 10.94 -13.08 -2.55
N ALA A 299 12.24 -13.33 -2.43
CA ALA A 299 13.27 -12.95 -3.42
C ALA A 299 13.08 -13.57 -4.83
N THR A 300 12.15 -14.50 -5.01
CA THR A 300 11.93 -15.20 -6.27
C THR A 300 10.44 -15.16 -6.64
N PRO A 301 9.98 -14.16 -7.42
CA PRO A 301 8.63 -14.19 -7.96
C PRO A 301 8.55 -15.24 -9.07
N THR A 302 7.97 -16.40 -8.76
CA THR A 302 7.74 -17.48 -9.74
C THR A 302 6.56 -17.16 -10.68
N SER A 303 5.72 -16.17 -10.33
CA SER A 303 4.52 -15.79 -11.09
C SER A 303 4.75 -14.53 -11.93
N ARG A 304 4.32 -14.56 -13.20
CA ARG A 304 4.28 -13.38 -14.06
C ARG A 304 3.02 -12.58 -13.74
N LEU A 305 3.18 -11.40 -13.15
CA LEU A 305 2.08 -10.47 -12.89
C LEU A 305 1.69 -9.73 -14.17
N GLN A 306 0.40 -9.65 -14.47
CA GLN A 306 -0.14 -8.90 -15.61
C GLN A 306 -0.10 -7.39 -15.38
N TYR A 307 -0.35 -6.97 -14.13
CA TYR A 307 -0.31 -5.58 -13.72
C TYR A 307 0.90 -5.31 -12.83
N ALA A 308 1.35 -4.05 -12.82
CA ALA A 308 2.52 -3.64 -12.05
C ALA A 308 2.28 -3.84 -10.55
N LEU A 309 3.22 -4.51 -9.89
CA LEU A 309 3.28 -4.56 -8.43
C LEU A 309 3.78 -3.21 -7.92
N VAL A 310 2.93 -2.51 -7.18
CA VAL A 310 3.25 -1.20 -6.61
C VAL A 310 3.22 -1.27 -5.10
N SER A 311 3.99 -0.40 -4.44
CA SER A 311 4.09 -0.38 -2.98
C SER A 311 4.20 1.02 -2.44
N ASN A 312 3.93 1.18 -1.14
CA ASN A 312 4.27 2.39 -0.38
C ASN A 312 5.66 2.28 0.29
N ARG A 313 6.53 1.42 -0.24
CA ARG A 313 7.88 1.21 0.29
C ARG A 313 8.75 2.45 0.09
N ARG A 314 9.60 2.69 1.08
CA ARG A 314 10.68 3.69 1.00
C ARG A 314 12.00 2.99 0.70
N LYS A 315 12.86 3.68 -0.04
CA LYS A 315 14.24 3.29 -0.27
C LYS A 315 14.99 3.30 1.07
N SER A 316 15.73 2.25 1.36
CA SER A 316 16.58 2.19 2.55
C SER A 316 17.66 3.27 2.47
N SER A 317 17.63 4.22 3.40
CA SER A 317 18.59 5.33 3.43
C SER A 317 18.80 5.79 4.85
N PHE A 318 20.06 5.90 5.25
CA PHE A 318 20.47 6.40 6.57
C PHE A 318 19.84 7.75 6.89
N VAL A 319 19.87 8.68 5.93
CA VAL A 319 19.27 10.03 6.09
C VAL A 319 17.76 9.92 6.31
N GLY A 320 17.11 8.96 5.65
CA GLY A 320 15.70 8.64 5.83
C GLY A 320 15.37 8.22 7.26
N SER A 321 16.07 7.18 7.73
CA SER A 321 15.88 6.62 9.07
C SER A 321 16.26 7.60 10.19
N PHE A 322 17.37 8.32 10.02
CA PHE A 322 17.82 9.31 10.99
C PHE A 322 16.81 10.46 11.18
N ALA A 323 16.30 11.03 10.09
CA ALA A 323 15.33 12.12 10.15
C ALA A 323 14.03 11.72 10.88
N ARG A 324 13.58 10.46 10.73
CA ARG A 324 12.41 9.93 11.44
C ARG A 324 12.63 9.87 12.95
N LYS A 325 13.81 9.42 13.39
CA LYS A 325 14.11 9.29 14.84
C LYS A 325 14.30 10.61 15.55
N GLN A 326 14.69 11.67 14.85
CA GLN A 326 14.86 12.99 15.47
C GLN A 326 13.55 13.70 15.83
N GLY A 327 12.41 13.34 15.21
CA GLY A 327 11.09 13.88 15.57
C GLY A 327 10.90 15.39 15.33
N MET A 328 11.89 16.11 14.81
CA MET A 328 11.79 17.53 14.47
C MET A 328 11.43 17.69 12.99
N PRO A 329 10.24 18.21 12.66
CA PRO A 329 9.84 18.42 11.26
C PRO A 329 10.62 19.60 10.66
N VAL A 330 11.41 19.33 9.61
CA VAL A 330 12.10 20.37 8.85
C VAL A 330 11.15 20.90 7.77
N ARG A 331 10.67 22.14 7.90
CA ARG A 331 9.69 22.73 6.97
C ARG A 331 10.38 23.47 5.80
N ALA A 332 11.15 22.75 4.99
CA ALA A 332 11.89 23.33 3.86
C ALA A 332 11.60 22.61 2.53
N LYS A 333 11.77 23.30 1.39
CA LYS A 333 11.63 22.70 0.06
C LYS A 333 12.50 21.45 -0.12
N GLY A 334 13.73 21.47 0.43
CA GLY A 334 14.62 20.32 0.42
C GLY A 334 14.07 19.10 1.16
N GLU A 335 13.28 19.32 2.23
CA GLU A 335 12.62 18.24 2.95
C GLU A 335 11.49 17.61 2.13
N ILE A 336 10.68 18.43 1.45
CA ILE A 336 9.61 17.94 0.57
C ILE A 336 10.20 17.06 -0.53
N ILE A 337 11.28 17.52 -1.19
CA ILE A 337 12.03 16.75 -2.18
C ILE A 337 12.55 15.45 -1.58
N ARG A 338 13.13 15.48 -0.37
CA ARG A 338 13.64 14.30 0.32
C ARG A 338 12.53 13.29 0.61
N ILE A 339 11.36 13.73 1.11
CA ILE A 339 10.23 12.87 1.41
C ILE A 339 9.73 12.21 0.13
N VAL A 340 9.46 12.99 -0.92
CA VAL A 340 8.98 12.47 -2.22
C VAL A 340 9.95 11.42 -2.77
N HIS A 341 11.24 11.75 -2.87
CA HIS A 341 12.24 10.84 -3.44
C HIS A 341 12.69 9.71 -2.51
N SER A 342 12.19 9.68 -1.26
CA SER A 342 12.37 8.52 -0.38
C SER A 342 11.53 7.34 -0.81
N PHE A 343 10.46 7.53 -1.58
CA PHE A 343 9.59 6.45 -2.06
C PHE A 343 10.12 5.79 -3.33
N GLU A 344 9.93 4.46 -3.43
CA GLU A 344 10.19 3.72 -4.68
C GLU A 344 9.26 4.19 -5.80
N ALA A 345 8.02 4.59 -5.47
CA ALA A 345 7.05 5.13 -6.43
C ALA A 345 7.54 6.40 -7.17
N ALA A 346 8.51 7.14 -6.60
CA ALA A 346 9.09 8.32 -7.23
C ALA A 346 10.15 8.00 -8.31
N GLU A 347 10.35 6.74 -8.71
CA GLU A 347 11.27 6.40 -9.80
C GLU A 347 10.80 6.91 -11.17
N GLN A 348 9.48 6.94 -11.38
CA GLN A 348 8.86 7.42 -12.62
C GLN A 348 8.43 8.90 -12.55
N LEU A 349 8.63 9.56 -11.40
CA LEU A 349 8.15 10.91 -11.13
C LEU A 349 9.26 11.76 -10.51
N GLU A 350 9.57 12.89 -11.14
CA GLU A 350 10.53 13.86 -10.62
C GLU A 350 9.83 15.11 -10.13
N LEU A 351 10.00 15.46 -8.85
CA LEU A 351 9.50 16.73 -8.31
C LEU A 351 10.41 17.87 -8.74
N VAL A 352 9.90 18.78 -9.57
CA VAL A 352 10.65 19.90 -10.17
C VAL A 352 10.50 21.17 -9.33
N HIS A 353 9.27 21.48 -8.91
CA HIS A 353 8.98 22.69 -8.15
C HIS A 353 7.93 22.47 -7.07
N VAL A 354 7.94 23.40 -6.11
CA VAL A 354 6.96 23.49 -5.02
C VAL A 354 6.61 24.95 -4.89
N GLU A 355 5.34 25.29 -5.01
CA GLU A 355 4.84 26.67 -4.92
C GLU A 355 3.63 26.74 -3.99
N ILE A 356 3.50 27.87 -3.27
CA ILE A 356 2.32 28.13 -2.44
C ILE A 356 1.49 29.19 -3.15
N ARG A 357 0.23 28.86 -3.44
CA ARG A 357 -0.71 29.73 -4.15
C ARG A 357 -2.00 29.91 -3.34
N GLU A 358 -2.68 31.02 -3.59
CA GLU A 358 -4.04 31.21 -3.11
C GLU A 358 -4.98 30.23 -3.83
N LYS A 359 -6.13 29.94 -3.21
CA LYS A 359 -7.09 28.97 -3.75
C LYS A 359 -7.55 29.39 -5.15
N GLY A 360 -7.31 28.52 -6.12
CA GLY A 360 -7.73 28.70 -7.53
C GLY A 360 -8.79 27.67 -7.93
N GLY A 361 -9.56 27.97 -8.97
CA GLY A 361 -10.61 27.08 -9.51
C GLY A 361 -10.12 26.04 -10.52
N ARG A 362 -8.83 25.66 -10.49
CA ARG A 362 -8.31 24.65 -11.43
C ARG A 362 -8.59 23.25 -10.91
N THR A 363 -8.95 22.34 -11.82
CA THR A 363 -9.07 20.92 -11.54
C THR A 363 -7.67 20.34 -11.27
N SER A 364 -7.50 19.71 -10.10
CA SER A 364 -6.25 19.05 -9.71
C SER A 364 -6.02 17.79 -10.55
N ALA A 365 -4.78 17.55 -10.95
CA ALA A 365 -4.37 16.31 -11.61
C ALA A 365 -4.26 15.13 -10.63
N THR A 366 -4.35 15.41 -9.34
CA THR A 366 -4.28 14.43 -8.25
C THR A 366 -5.54 14.43 -7.41
N TYR A 367 -5.75 13.32 -6.68
CA TYR A 367 -6.82 13.16 -5.71
C TYR A 367 -6.27 12.73 -4.34
N GLU A 368 -7.13 12.81 -3.32
CA GLU A 368 -6.79 12.39 -1.95
C GLU A 368 -6.88 10.87 -1.80
N MET A 369 -5.78 10.24 -1.36
CA MET A 369 -5.71 8.80 -1.11
C MET A 369 -6.14 8.40 0.32
N ASN A 370 -6.30 9.37 1.22
CA ASN A 370 -6.71 9.15 2.61
C ASN A 370 -7.99 9.92 2.98
N PRO A 371 -9.10 9.78 2.22
CA PRO A 371 -10.32 10.59 2.45
C PRO A 371 -10.95 10.37 3.83
N PHE A 372 -10.60 9.26 4.50
CA PHE A 372 -11.05 8.90 5.85
C PHE A 372 -10.24 9.58 6.97
N ILE A 373 -9.14 10.26 6.67
CA ILE A 373 -8.35 11.00 7.66
C ILE A 373 -8.87 12.43 7.72
N SER A 374 -9.74 12.71 8.69
CA SER A 374 -10.22 14.08 8.90
C SER A 374 -9.18 14.94 9.63
N ASP A 375 -8.83 16.08 9.04
CA ASP A 375 -8.11 17.13 9.76
C ASP A 375 -9.08 17.88 10.69
N ASN A 376 -9.32 17.30 11.88
CA ASN A 376 -10.25 17.84 12.88
C ASN A 376 -9.84 19.23 13.42
N VAL A 377 -8.70 19.78 13.00
CA VAL A 377 -8.13 21.00 13.57
C VAL A 377 -8.49 22.25 12.76
N ARG A 378 -8.76 22.18 11.44
CA ARG A 378 -9.02 23.38 10.60
C ARG A 378 -9.98 23.12 9.43
N VAL A 379 -10.84 24.10 9.15
CA VAL A 379 -11.75 24.10 8.00
C VAL A 379 -10.95 24.19 6.71
N GLU A 380 -11.14 23.26 5.77
CA GLU A 380 -10.42 23.22 4.48
C GLU A 380 -10.57 24.49 3.64
N HIS A 381 -11.63 25.27 3.88
CA HIS A 381 -11.95 26.48 3.12
C HIS A 381 -10.88 27.57 3.19
N ASP A 382 -10.07 27.63 4.27
CA ASP A 382 -9.08 28.68 4.50
C ASP A 382 -7.64 28.25 4.15
N LYS A 383 -7.43 27.01 3.69
CA LYS A 383 -6.09 26.49 3.39
C LYS A 383 -5.56 27.03 2.07
N LYS A 384 -4.31 27.51 2.06
CA LYS A 384 -3.57 27.79 0.82
C LYS A 384 -3.23 26.50 0.10
N ILE A 385 -3.05 26.57 -1.22
CA ILE A 385 -2.67 25.42 -2.03
C ILE A 385 -1.14 25.29 -2.06
N MET A 386 -0.61 24.15 -1.65
CA MET A 386 0.78 23.75 -1.93
C MET A 386 0.78 22.95 -3.23
N GLN A 387 1.25 23.58 -4.29
CA GLN A 387 1.32 22.98 -5.61
C GLN A 387 2.67 22.29 -5.83
N LEU A 388 2.61 21.01 -6.19
CA LEU A 388 3.76 20.14 -6.41
C LEU A 388 3.86 19.82 -7.90
N GLY A 389 4.88 20.35 -8.57
CA GLY A 389 5.08 20.16 -10.01
C GLY A 389 5.94 18.95 -10.31
N PHE A 390 5.40 18.00 -11.07
CA PHE A 390 6.07 16.75 -11.41
C PHE A 390 6.39 16.63 -12.89
N ARG A 391 7.55 16.06 -13.19
CA ARG A 391 7.96 15.65 -14.54
C ARG A 391 7.96 14.13 -14.64
N ARG A 392 7.48 13.61 -15.77
CA ARG A 392 7.49 12.18 -16.08
C ARG A 392 8.93 11.69 -16.31
N ARG A 393 9.25 10.51 -15.79
CA ARG A 393 10.47 9.76 -16.10
C ARG A 393 10.07 8.34 -16.54
N GLY A 394 10.55 7.92 -17.71
CA GLY A 394 10.28 6.59 -18.25
C GLY A 394 9.10 6.54 -19.22
N ALA A 395 8.54 5.33 -19.39
CA ALA A 395 7.44 5.08 -20.32
C ALA A 395 6.09 5.55 -19.75
N ASP A 396 5.17 5.92 -20.64
CA ASP A 396 3.79 6.23 -20.24
C ASP A 396 3.10 5.00 -19.64
N SER A 397 2.41 5.22 -18.53
CA SER A 397 1.61 4.22 -17.83
C SER A 397 0.31 4.85 -17.36
N PHE A 398 -0.79 4.09 -17.37
CA PHE A 398 -2.11 4.58 -16.99
C PHE A 398 -2.23 4.89 -15.48
N ILE A 399 -1.26 4.47 -14.66
CA ILE A 399 -1.23 4.69 -13.21
C ILE A 399 -0.38 5.89 -12.77
N LEU A 400 0.22 6.66 -13.69
CA LEU A 400 1.17 7.73 -13.34
C LEU A 400 0.53 8.86 -12.50
N GLU A 401 -0.69 9.25 -12.83
CA GLU A 401 -1.45 10.27 -12.07
C GLU A 401 -1.82 9.76 -10.68
N ASP A 402 -2.07 8.46 -10.55
CA ASP A 402 -2.36 7.81 -9.28
C ASP A 402 -1.09 7.71 -8.41
N MET A 403 0.07 7.40 -8.99
CA MET A 403 1.37 7.47 -8.30
C MET A 403 1.71 8.89 -7.83
N MET A 404 1.38 9.90 -8.64
CA MET A 404 1.50 11.30 -8.23
C MET A 404 0.57 11.61 -7.05
N SER A 405 -0.68 11.15 -7.11
CA SER A 405 -1.67 11.31 -6.04
C SER A 405 -1.22 10.66 -4.73
N PHE A 406 -0.55 9.50 -4.79
CA PHE A 406 0.09 8.87 -3.64
C PHE A 406 1.17 9.77 -3.02
N LEU A 407 2.11 10.29 -3.82
CA LEU A 407 3.19 11.16 -3.32
C LEU A 407 2.65 12.46 -2.73
N VAL A 408 1.64 13.05 -3.38
CA VAL A 408 0.97 14.27 -2.88
C VAL A 408 0.23 13.99 -1.57
N SER A 409 -0.46 12.86 -1.45
CA SER A 409 -1.16 12.47 -0.22
C SER A 409 -0.21 12.20 0.93
N GLU A 410 0.98 11.65 0.66
CA GLU A 410 2.04 11.54 1.67
C GLU A 410 2.53 12.91 2.13
N ILE A 411 2.74 13.87 1.22
CA ILE A 411 3.10 15.24 1.61
C ILE A 411 1.98 15.92 2.40
N GLN A 412 0.72 15.68 2.05
CA GLN A 412 -0.44 16.22 2.77
C GLN A 412 -0.44 15.82 4.26
N MET A 413 -0.01 14.59 4.59
CA MET A 413 0.13 14.12 5.98
C MET A 413 1.18 14.90 6.77
N TYR A 414 2.27 15.31 6.11
CA TYR A 414 3.32 16.12 6.76
C TYR A 414 2.93 17.60 6.87
N PHE A 415 2.14 18.11 5.92
CA PHE A 415 1.80 19.53 5.78
C PHE A 415 0.28 19.79 5.85
N PRO A 416 -0.39 19.48 6.98
CA PRO A 416 -1.85 19.63 7.13
C PRO A 416 -2.32 21.08 6.99
N GLU A 417 -1.43 22.06 7.20
CA GLU A 417 -1.74 23.49 7.07
C GLU A 417 -2.02 23.94 5.62
N TYR A 418 -1.67 23.13 4.61
CA TYR A 418 -1.92 23.38 3.20
C TYR A 418 -2.88 22.35 2.61
N LYS A 419 -3.51 22.69 1.49
CA LYS A 419 -4.11 21.72 0.57
C LYS A 419 -3.06 21.36 -0.49
N CYS A 420 -2.56 20.14 -0.49
CA CYS A 420 -1.52 19.71 -1.42
C CYS A 420 -2.15 19.23 -2.74
N GLU A 421 -1.67 19.73 -3.87
CA GLU A 421 -2.15 19.38 -5.21
C GLU A 421 -0.98 19.14 -6.15
N GLY A 422 -1.07 18.10 -6.99
CA GLY A 422 -0.08 17.79 -8.01
C GLY A 422 -0.44 18.37 -9.38
N GLU A 423 0.57 18.79 -10.13
CA GLU A 423 0.45 19.15 -11.55
C GLU A 423 1.59 18.57 -12.38
N TRP A 424 1.35 18.40 -13.68
CA TRP A 424 2.41 18.14 -14.64
C TRP A 424 3.17 19.45 -14.94
N ALA A 425 4.50 19.40 -14.82
CA ALA A 425 5.42 20.53 -15.03
C ALA A 425 5.84 20.73 -16.50
#